data_AF-A0A662SWX9-F1
#
_entry.id   AF-A0A662SWX9-F1
#
_cell.length_a   1.000
_cell.length_b   1.000
_cell.length_c   1.000
_cell.angle_alpha   90.00
_cell.angle_beta   90.00
_cell.angle_gamma   90.00
#
_symmetry.space_group_name_H-M   'P 1'
#
loop_
_entity.id
_entity.type
_entity.pdbx_description
1 polymer ?
#
loop_
_entity_poly.entity_id
_entity_poly.type
_entity_poly.pdbx_seq_one_letter_code
_entity_poly.pdbx_strand_id
1 'polypeptide(L)' 'MKADVGDYFYRLLHPSLTVLLVSKSSEKVNVMACSWCTPVSEDPPLIAVAVSKESLTNQLIRESREFT' A
#
# COMPACT_ATOMS: atom_id res chain seq x y z
N MET A 1 -25.88 -4.60 17.74
CA MET A 1 -26.34 -5.05 16.41
C MET A 1 -25.20 -4.82 15.43
N LYS A 2 -24.86 -5.78 14.56
CA LYS A 2 -23.86 -5.59 13.49
C LYS A 2 -24.58 -5.23 12.20
N ALA A 3 -24.05 -4.30 11.42
CA ALA A 3 -24.56 -3.94 10.10
C ALA A 3 -23.72 -4.62 9.02
N ASP A 4 -24.36 -5.14 7.99
CA ASP A 4 -23.68 -5.55 6.76
C ASP A 4 -23.36 -4.30 5.93
N VAL A 5 -22.10 -4.17 5.52
CA VAL A 5 -21.54 -2.98 4.88
C VAL A 5 -21.01 -3.28 3.46
N GLY A 6 -21.17 -4.52 2.98
CA GLY A 6 -20.81 -4.94 1.62
C GLY A 6 -19.32 -4.79 1.24
N ASP A 7 -19.04 -4.83 -0.06
CA ASP A 7 -17.67 -4.88 -0.61
C ASP A 7 -16.88 -3.57 -0.43
N TYR A 8 -17.57 -2.46 -0.18
CA TYR A 8 -16.96 -1.15 0.05
C TYR A 8 -16.79 -0.83 1.54
N PHE A 9 -16.75 -1.86 2.40
CA PHE A 9 -16.60 -1.73 3.86
C PHE A 9 -15.47 -0.79 4.28
N TYR A 10 -14.36 -0.78 3.53
CA TYR A 10 -13.18 0.04 3.81
C TYR A 10 -13.46 1.55 3.69
N ARG A 11 -14.54 1.97 3.03
CA ARG A 11 -14.91 3.39 2.94
C ARG A 11 -15.29 3.99 4.29
N LEU A 12 -15.67 3.15 5.25
CA LEU A 12 -15.92 3.57 6.64
C LEU A 12 -14.66 4.09 7.34
N LEU A 13 -13.48 3.77 6.82
CA LEU A 13 -12.19 4.23 7.34
C LEU A 13 -11.70 5.52 6.66
N HIS A 14 -12.48 6.10 5.75
CA HIS A 14 -12.15 7.38 5.14
C HIS A 14 -12.56 8.58 6.01
N PRO A 15 -11.86 9.73 5.90
CA PRO A 15 -10.70 9.98 5.04
C PRO A 15 -9.45 9.26 5.54
N SER A 16 -8.64 8.75 4.62
CA SER A 16 -7.35 8.12 4.93
C SER A 16 -6.21 8.87 4.28
N LEU A 17 -5.04 8.87 4.92
CA LEU A 17 -3.82 9.39 4.33
C LEU A 17 -3.55 8.63 3.02
N THR A 18 -3.31 9.38 1.94
CA THR A 18 -2.92 8.80 0.64
C THR A 18 -1.50 9.24 0.33
N VAL A 19 -0.61 8.27 0.13
CA VAL A 19 0.79 8.49 -0.22
C VAL A 19 1.06 8.10 -1.67
N LEU A 20 2.15 8.60 -2.23
CA LEU A 20 2.71 8.09 -3.47
C LEU A 20 3.72 6.99 -3.12
N LEU A 21 3.47 5.78 -3.61
CA LEU A 21 4.36 4.64 -3.46
C LEU A 21 5.15 4.46 -4.75
N VAL A 22 6.45 4.70 -4.68
CA VAL A 22 7.42 4.60 -5.76
C VAL A 22 8.10 3.24 -5.70
N SER A 23 8.21 2.59 -6.86
CA SER A 23 8.93 1.32 -7.00
C SER A 23 9.81 1.36 -8.24
N LYS A 24 11.00 0.79 -8.14
CA LYS A 24 11.97 0.71 -9.24
C LYS A 24 12.61 -0.67 -9.27
N SER A 25 12.75 -1.23 -10.47
CA SER A 25 13.56 -2.43 -10.75
C SER A 25 14.28 -2.22 -12.08
N SER A 26 15.61 -2.29 -12.08
CA SER A 26 16.43 -1.95 -13.26
C SER A 26 16.06 -0.56 -13.80
N GLU A 27 15.77 -0.43 -15.09
CA GLU A 27 15.37 0.83 -15.75
C GLU A 27 13.86 1.16 -15.60
N LYS A 28 13.06 0.29 -14.99
CA LYS A 28 11.62 0.50 -14.84
C LYS A 28 11.33 1.25 -13.55
N VAL A 29 10.65 2.39 -13.67
CA VAL A 29 10.15 3.20 -12.55
C VAL A 29 8.63 3.27 -12.63
N ASN A 30 7.97 3.13 -11.47
CA ASN A 30 6.52 3.24 -11.35
C ASN A 30 6.14 4.02 -10.09
N VAL A 31 4.99 4.70 -10.14
CA VAL A 31 4.40 5.42 -9.00
C VAL A 31 2.92 5.05 -8.91
N MET A 32 2.43 4.70 -7.72
CA MET A 32 1.00 4.47 -7.46
C MET A 32 0.50 5.29 -6.28
N ALA A 33 -0.78 5.64 -6.26
CA ALA A 33 -1.44 6.13 -5.05
C ALA A 33 -1.74 4.95 -4.11
N CYS A 34 -1.38 5.06 -2.84
CA CYS A 34 -1.68 4.06 -1.81
C CYS A 34 -2.32 4.74 -0.60
N SER A 35 -3.56 4.37 -0.30
CA SER A 35 -4.30 4.87 0.87
C SER A 35 -4.39 3.86 2.01
N TRP A 36 -3.89 2.64 1.78
CA TRP A 36 -3.85 1.54 2.76
C TRP A 36 -2.41 1.37 3.24
N CYS A 37 -1.95 2.35 4.01
CA CYS A 37 -0.62 2.41 4.61
C CYS A 37 -0.71 2.75 6.11
N THR A 38 0.16 2.15 6.93
CA THR A 38 0.20 2.43 8.38
C THR A 38 1.58 2.12 8.96
N PRO A 39 2.05 2.86 9.98
CA PRO A 39 3.09 2.37 10.88
C PRO A 39 2.63 1.07 11.54
N VAL A 40 3.56 0.11 11.71
CA VAL A 40 3.30 -1.17 12.38
C VAL A 40 4.27 -1.47 13.53
N SER A 41 5.36 -0.71 13.63
CA SER A 41 6.31 -0.80 14.74
C SER A 41 7.02 0.53 14.91
N GLU A 42 7.24 0.94 16.17
CA GLU A 42 8.04 2.10 16.53
C GLU A 42 9.53 1.72 16.62
N ASP A 43 9.84 0.58 17.24
CA ASP A 43 11.21 0.04 17.37
C ASP A 43 11.23 -1.48 17.11
N PRO A 44 11.84 -1.95 16.00
CA PRO A 44 12.42 -1.13 14.93
C PRO A 44 11.32 -0.36 14.17
N PRO A 45 11.63 0.80 13.55
CA PRO A 45 10.66 1.54 12.76
C PRO A 45 10.19 0.75 11.53
N LEU A 46 8.88 0.46 11.43
CA LEU A 46 8.30 -0.29 10.32
C LEU A 46 6.98 0.33 9.82
N ILE A 47 6.79 0.29 8.50
CA ILE A 47 5.56 0.66 7.81
C ILE A 47 5.05 -0.54 7.02
N ALA A 48 3.74 -0.75 7.02
CA ALA A 48 3.07 -1.69 6.13
C ALA A 48 2.26 -0.94 5.07
N VAL A 49 2.29 -1.47 3.85
CA VAL A 49 1.45 -1.03 2.71
C VAL A 49 0.71 -2.24 2.14
N ALA A 50 -0.57 -2.08 1.82
CA ALA A 50 -1.33 -3.11 1.12
C ALA A 50 -1.32 -2.82 -0.38
N VAL A 51 -0.78 -3.75 -1.17
CA VAL A 51 -0.61 -3.62 -2.62
C VAL A 51 -1.24 -4.83 -3.30
N SER A 52 -2.07 -4.60 -4.34
CA SER A 52 -2.67 -5.69 -5.13
C SER A 52 -1.59 -6.53 -5.79
N LYS A 53 -1.81 -7.85 -5.81
CA LYS A 53 -0.86 -8.82 -6.39
C LYS A 53 -0.67 -8.61 -7.89
N GLU A 54 -1.70 -8.12 -8.56
CA GLU A 54 -1.78 -7.87 -10.00
C GLU A 54 -1.15 -6.53 -10.40
N SER A 55 -0.73 -5.70 -9.44
CA SER A 55 -0.15 -4.38 -9.72
C SER A 55 1.31 -4.45 -10.18
N LEU A 56 1.70 -3.55 -11.09
CA LEU A 56 3.09 -3.35 -11.49
C LEU A 56 3.99 -3.01 -10.28
N THR A 57 3.47 -2.23 -9.32
CA THR A 57 4.20 -1.91 -8.09
C THR A 57 4.57 -3.16 -7.29
N ASN A 58 3.64 -4.11 -7.07
CA ASN A 58 3.96 -5.37 -6.38
C ASN A 58 5.01 -6.19 -7.14
N GLN A 59 4.94 -6.23 -8.48
CA GLN A 59 5.97 -6.88 -9.28
C GLN A 59 7.35 -6.25 -9.04
N LEU A 60 7.46 -4.93 -9.20
CA LEU A 60 8.74 -4.22 -9.07
C LEU A 60 9.31 -4.32 -7.64
N ILE A 61 8.48 -4.20 -6.61
CA ILE A 61 8.89 -4.35 -5.20
C ILE A 61 9.40 -5.77 -4.93
N ARG A 62 8.80 -6.81 -5.53
CA ARG A 62 9.27 -8.20 -5.33
C ARG A 62 10.61 -8.46 -5.99
N GLU A 63 10.85 -7.84 -7.14
CA GLU A 63 12.12 -7.90 -7.87
C GLU A 63 13.23 -7.13 -7.14
N SER A 64 12.96 -5.89 -6.70
CA SER A 64 13.97 -5.02 -6.10
C SER A 64 14.14 -5.15 -4.59
N ARG A 65 13.09 -5.62 -3.88
CA ARG A 65 12.96 -5.60 -2.42
C ARG A 65 12.95 -4.20 -1.79
N GLU A 66 12.62 -3.18 -2.58
CA GLU A 66 12.66 -1.77 -2.16
C GLU A 66 11.43 -0.99 -2.64
N PHE A 67 11.05 0.02 -1.87
CA PHE A 67 10.06 1.05 -2.23
C PHE A 67 10.32 2.36 -1.47
N THR A 68 9.72 3.46 -1.92
CA THR A 68 9.73 4.76 -1.23
C THR A 68 8.36 5.41 -1.30
#